data_AF-A0A2E7E666-F1
#
_entry.id   AF-A0A2E7E666-F1
#
_cell.length_a   1.000
_cell.length_b   1.000
_cell.length_c   1.000
_cell.angle_alpha   90.00
_cell.angle_beta   90.00
_cell.angle_gamma   90.00
#
_symmetry.space_group_name_H-M   'P 1'
#
loop_
_entity.id
_entity.type
_entity.pdbx_description
1 polymer ?
#
loop_
_entity_poly.entity_id
_entity_poly.type
_entity_poly.pdbx_seq_one_letter_code
_entity_poly.pdbx_strand_id
1 'polypeptide(L)'
;MRKKVGRPAYDKVEYANRFATVRANVAVSRDRVNMWLKNLELECAGAVSRLAPLLSLFPQTIAGEYSRISFEIHSSNKRYGTLGIVIKTNSKRTDLGCLDRSGVKPALKAFCKERELRLIAPAVADFNELMNRVSGLRSICEEQFVRGEQGTVLTRWYEGIGAYGERCTQAVNEAFEIYEALSNDLEDAVFAFNHAAGRMRYRTVRCVFEVEDNDPLGPANPSFKVVTSINPRTRAIRYNHLVDFKNKLRSDRIKKALELSLDRAPTADEIKVALQRNGNRRPSKTLTTDVIKACHLGRRAKELYQAQDHLLAVMKDWSDLRSKLQALL
;
A
#
# COMPACT_ATOMS: atom_id res chain seq x y z
N MET A 1 23.04 45.00 9.85
CA MET A 1 22.40 43.68 10.11
C MET A 1 21.07 43.58 9.36
N ARG A 2 21.00 42.87 8.22
CA ARG A 2 19.71 42.61 7.55
C ARG A 2 18.92 41.62 8.40
N LYS A 3 17.77 42.03 8.96
CA LYS A 3 16.79 41.11 9.57
C LYS A 3 16.52 40.00 8.56
N LYS A 4 16.95 38.77 8.86
CA LYS A 4 16.53 37.59 8.10
C LYS A 4 15.01 37.50 8.26
N VAL A 5 14.27 37.95 7.26
CA VAL A 5 12.85 37.66 7.12
C VAL A 5 12.79 36.13 7.01
N GLY A 6 12.57 35.47 8.14
CA GLY A 6 12.34 34.03 8.16
C GLY A 6 11.15 33.77 7.25
N ARG A 7 11.22 32.71 6.43
CA ARG A 7 10.06 32.30 5.62
C ARG A 7 8.80 32.33 6.50
N PRO A 8 7.66 32.81 5.96
CA PRO A 8 6.39 32.66 6.64
C PRO A 8 6.19 31.18 7.01
N ALA A 9 5.29 30.96 7.99
CA ALA A 9 4.79 29.62 8.24
C ALA A 9 4.33 29.01 6.91
N TYR A 10 4.52 27.71 6.76
CA TYR A 10 4.12 26.87 5.62
C TYR A 10 3.02 27.51 4.74
N ASP A 11 3.29 27.72 3.44
CA ASP A 11 2.30 28.30 2.52
C ASP A 11 1.35 27.18 2.05
N LYS A 12 0.07 27.31 2.39
CA LYS A 12 -0.97 26.31 2.05
C LYS A 12 -1.14 26.20 0.54
N VAL A 13 -1.04 27.31 -0.19
CA VAL A 13 -1.27 27.38 -1.63
C VAL A 13 -0.10 26.76 -2.38
N GLU A 14 1.15 27.09 -2.01
CA GLU A 14 2.35 26.45 -2.58
C GLU A 14 2.33 24.93 -2.34
N TYR A 15 1.90 24.51 -1.14
CA TYR A 15 1.79 23.10 -0.78
C TYR A 15 0.72 22.38 -1.60
N ALA A 16 -0.48 22.95 -1.72
CA ALA A 16 -1.58 22.37 -2.51
C ALA A 16 -1.21 22.27 -4.01
N ASN A 17 -0.61 23.32 -4.57
CA ASN A 17 -0.20 23.36 -5.97
C ASN A 17 0.82 22.25 -6.32
N ARG A 18 1.66 21.86 -5.36
CA ARG A 18 2.62 20.77 -5.55
C ARG A 18 1.94 19.42 -5.82
N PHE A 19 0.73 19.21 -5.29
CA PHE A 19 0.01 17.94 -5.42
C PHE A 19 -1.08 17.96 -6.49
N ALA A 20 -1.38 19.13 -7.06
CA ALA A 20 -2.47 19.29 -8.03
C ALA A 20 -2.37 18.27 -9.19
N THR A 21 -1.18 18.06 -9.75
CA THR A 21 -0.96 17.09 -10.83
C THR A 21 -1.24 15.66 -10.40
N VAL A 22 -0.74 15.24 -9.23
CA VAL A 22 -0.92 13.86 -8.76
C VAL A 22 -2.36 13.63 -8.27
N ARG A 23 -3.07 14.66 -7.81
CA ARG A 23 -4.50 14.57 -7.50
C ARG A 23 -5.36 14.37 -8.74
N ALA A 24 -4.97 14.92 -9.88
CA ALA A 24 -5.67 14.68 -11.14
C ALA A 24 -5.68 13.17 -11.50
N ASN A 25 -4.70 12.41 -11.03
CA ASN A 25 -4.67 10.95 -11.21
C ASN A 25 -5.84 10.25 -10.52
N VAL A 26 -6.39 10.79 -9.43
CA VAL A 26 -7.52 10.17 -8.70
C VAL A 26 -8.75 10.08 -9.60
N ALA A 27 -9.09 11.17 -10.29
CA ALA A 27 -10.20 11.20 -11.24
C ALA A 27 -9.96 10.20 -12.41
N VAL A 28 -8.74 10.18 -12.96
CA VAL A 28 -8.37 9.23 -14.02
C VAL A 28 -8.48 7.78 -13.54
N SER A 29 -8.06 7.50 -12.30
CA SER A 29 -8.15 6.17 -11.68
C SER A 29 -9.61 5.77 -11.44
N ARG A 30 -10.46 6.67 -10.97
CA ARG A 30 -11.90 6.44 -10.84
C ARG A 30 -12.52 6.07 -12.18
N ASP A 31 -12.23 6.84 -13.24
CA ASP A 31 -12.76 6.57 -14.58
C ASP A 31 -12.29 5.22 -15.12
N ARG A 32 -11.01 4.86 -14.89
CA ARG A 32 -10.46 3.54 -15.25
C ARG A 32 -11.15 2.40 -14.51
N VAL A 33 -11.40 2.54 -13.21
CA VAL A 33 -12.11 1.51 -12.42
C VAL A 33 -13.56 1.38 -12.88
N ASN A 34 -14.26 2.49 -13.12
CA ASN A 34 -15.63 2.46 -13.65
C ASN A 34 -15.72 1.83 -15.03
N MET A 35 -14.78 2.16 -15.92
CA MET A 35 -14.70 1.53 -17.24
C MET A 35 -14.43 0.03 -17.13
N TRP A 36 -13.56 -0.39 -16.19
CA TRP A 36 -13.33 -1.80 -15.92
C TRP A 36 -14.57 -2.51 -15.37
N LEU A 37 -15.28 -1.92 -14.40
CA LEU A 37 -16.52 -2.47 -13.85
C LEU A 37 -17.60 -2.66 -14.93
N LYS A 38 -17.78 -1.66 -15.79
CA LYS A 38 -18.76 -1.69 -16.88
C LYS A 38 -18.44 -2.75 -17.94
N ASN A 39 -17.16 -3.08 -18.10
CA ASN A 39 -16.69 -4.09 -19.05
C ASN A 39 -16.24 -5.37 -18.35
N LEU A 40 -16.62 -5.59 -17.09
CA LEU A 40 -16.03 -6.64 -16.26
C LEU A 40 -16.24 -8.03 -16.84
N GLU A 41 -17.44 -8.30 -17.34
CA GLU A 41 -17.75 -9.56 -18.02
C GLU A 41 -16.86 -9.78 -19.25
N LEU A 42 -16.68 -8.75 -20.09
CA LEU A 42 -15.87 -8.81 -21.30
C LEU A 42 -14.39 -9.03 -21.00
N GLU A 43 -13.85 -8.31 -20.00
CA GLU A 43 -12.47 -8.47 -19.53
C GLU A 43 -12.21 -9.88 -18.99
N CYS A 44 -13.13 -10.38 -18.17
CA CYS A 44 -13.09 -11.74 -17.65
C CYS A 44 -13.19 -12.79 -18.77
N ALA A 45 -14.11 -12.59 -19.73
CA ALA A 45 -14.28 -13.47 -20.88
C ALA A 45 -13.04 -13.50 -21.78
N GLY A 46 -12.43 -12.35 -22.03
CA GLY A 46 -11.18 -12.23 -22.77
C GLY A 46 -10.03 -12.94 -22.05
N ALA A 47 -9.91 -12.80 -20.74
CA ALA A 47 -8.86 -13.45 -19.94
C ALA A 47 -8.99 -14.98 -19.98
N VAL A 48 -10.20 -15.52 -19.78
CA VAL A 48 -10.45 -16.97 -19.89
C VAL A 48 -10.23 -17.46 -21.31
N SER A 49 -10.62 -16.70 -22.34
CA SER A 49 -10.44 -17.10 -23.74
C SER A 49 -8.97 -17.20 -24.14
N ARG A 50 -8.10 -16.32 -23.60
CA ARG A 50 -6.64 -16.42 -23.77
C ARG A 50 -6.05 -17.61 -23.02
N LEU A 51 -6.63 -17.96 -21.87
CA LEU A 51 -6.11 -18.98 -20.98
C LEU A 51 -6.56 -20.40 -21.37
N ALA A 52 -7.80 -20.58 -21.80
CA ALA A 52 -8.40 -21.90 -22.04
C ALA A 52 -7.62 -22.77 -23.05
N PRO A 53 -7.11 -22.25 -24.19
CA PRO A 53 -6.29 -23.05 -25.10
C PRO A 53 -5.00 -23.54 -24.43
N LEU A 54 -4.39 -22.73 -23.58
CA LEU A 54 -3.17 -23.10 -22.87
C LEU A 54 -3.43 -24.19 -21.82
N LEU A 55 -4.57 -24.12 -21.13
CA LEU A 55 -4.97 -25.12 -20.15
C LEU A 55 -5.41 -26.44 -20.80
N SER A 56 -5.93 -26.42 -22.03
CA SER A 56 -6.25 -27.66 -22.77
C SER A 56 -5.01 -28.49 -23.14
N LEU A 57 -3.83 -27.88 -23.13
CA LEU A 57 -2.55 -28.58 -23.36
C LEU A 57 -2.04 -29.27 -22.10
N PHE A 58 -2.73 -29.14 -20.97
CA PHE A 58 -2.29 -29.71 -19.71
C PHE A 58 -2.37 -31.25 -19.72
N PRO A 59 -1.34 -31.96 -19.25
CA PRO A 59 -1.31 -33.41 -19.31
C PRO A 59 -2.41 -34.04 -18.45
N GLN A 60 -3.13 -34.98 -19.06
CA GLN A 60 -4.19 -35.76 -18.40
C GLN A 60 -3.63 -36.83 -17.45
N THR A 61 -2.35 -37.17 -17.58
CA THR A 61 -1.66 -38.13 -16.71
C THR A 61 -0.30 -37.57 -16.31
N ILE A 62 0.01 -37.56 -15.01
CA ILE A 62 1.25 -37.02 -14.45
C ILE A 62 1.77 -38.01 -13.42
N ALA A 63 3.00 -38.51 -13.62
CA ALA A 63 3.62 -39.53 -12.76
C ALA A 63 2.72 -40.78 -12.53
N GLY A 64 1.92 -41.17 -13.53
CA GLY A 64 1.00 -42.31 -13.45
C GLY A 64 -0.35 -42.00 -12.78
N GLU A 65 -0.57 -40.79 -12.27
CA GLU A 65 -1.86 -40.35 -11.75
C GLU A 65 -2.67 -39.60 -12.79
N TYR A 66 -4.00 -39.79 -12.78
CA TYR A 66 -4.90 -38.94 -13.54
C TYR A 66 -4.85 -37.52 -12.99
N SER A 67 -4.81 -36.55 -13.90
CA SER A 67 -4.67 -35.13 -13.64
C SER A 67 -5.70 -34.37 -14.47
N ARG A 68 -6.37 -33.39 -13.85
CA ARG A 68 -7.24 -32.45 -14.55
C ARG A 68 -7.15 -31.05 -13.99
N ILE A 69 -7.37 -30.08 -14.88
CA ILE A 69 -7.63 -28.70 -14.49
C ILE A 69 -9.13 -28.51 -14.34
N SER A 70 -9.53 -27.81 -13.28
CA SER A 70 -10.90 -27.41 -13.03
C SER A 70 -10.98 -25.96 -12.60
N PHE A 71 -12.07 -25.30 -13.00
CA PHE A 71 -12.44 -23.99 -12.48
C PHE A 71 -13.36 -24.14 -11.27
N GLU A 72 -13.19 -23.28 -10.27
CA GLU A 72 -14.02 -23.23 -9.06
C GLU A 72 -14.47 -21.80 -8.77
N ILE A 73 -15.75 -21.58 -8.49
CA ILE A 73 -16.26 -20.26 -8.06
C ILE A 73 -16.06 -20.12 -6.56
N HIS A 74 -15.48 -19.01 -6.12
CA HIS A 74 -15.24 -18.73 -4.72
C HIS A 74 -16.22 -17.70 -4.15
N SER A 75 -16.71 -17.98 -2.94
CA SER A 75 -17.64 -17.12 -2.18
C SER A 75 -17.08 -16.69 -0.82
N SER A 76 -15.83 -17.05 -0.49
CA SER A 76 -15.18 -16.60 0.74
C SER A 76 -14.83 -15.11 0.66
N ASN A 77 -14.83 -14.39 1.78
CA ASN A 77 -14.48 -12.95 1.82
C ASN A 77 -13.16 -12.59 1.12
N LYS A 78 -12.15 -13.46 1.15
CA LYS A 78 -10.83 -13.21 0.54
C LYS A 78 -10.79 -13.42 -0.98
N ARG A 79 -11.76 -14.14 -1.54
CA ARG A 79 -11.80 -14.56 -2.96
C ARG A 79 -13.21 -14.37 -3.52
N TYR A 80 -13.94 -13.40 -3.01
CA TYR A 80 -15.36 -13.25 -3.25
C TYR A 80 -15.66 -12.95 -4.72
N GLY A 81 -16.58 -13.71 -5.33
CA GLY A 81 -16.94 -13.53 -6.74
C GLY A 81 -15.85 -13.95 -7.74
N THR A 82 -14.74 -14.53 -7.28
CA THR A 82 -13.62 -14.92 -8.17
C THR A 82 -13.80 -16.32 -8.73
N LEU A 83 -13.10 -16.56 -9.84
CA LEU A 83 -12.92 -17.87 -10.45
C LEU A 83 -11.50 -18.37 -10.17
N GLY A 84 -11.37 -19.49 -9.46
CA GLY A 84 -10.09 -20.13 -9.16
C GLY A 84 -9.74 -21.20 -10.19
N ILE A 85 -8.44 -21.38 -10.42
CA ILE A 85 -7.90 -22.47 -11.24
C ILE A 85 -7.27 -23.49 -10.30
N VAL A 86 -7.70 -24.74 -10.43
CA VAL A 86 -7.29 -25.83 -9.55
C VAL A 86 -6.82 -27.00 -10.36
N ILE A 87 -5.63 -27.50 -10.05
CA ILE A 87 -5.13 -28.78 -10.55
C ILE A 87 -5.54 -29.86 -9.55
N LYS A 88 -6.23 -30.89 -10.03
CA LYS A 88 -6.64 -32.05 -9.24
C LYS A 88 -5.95 -33.28 -9.79
N THR A 89 -5.18 -33.95 -8.95
CA THR A 89 -4.76 -35.34 -9.16
C THR A 89 -5.56 -36.25 -8.25
N ASN A 90 -5.38 -37.56 -8.38
CA ASN A 90 -6.03 -38.53 -7.49
C ASN A 90 -5.63 -38.33 -6.02
N SER A 91 -4.42 -37.83 -5.76
CA SER A 91 -3.87 -37.68 -4.41
C SER A 91 -3.83 -36.23 -3.90
N LYS A 92 -3.92 -35.22 -4.77
CA LYS A 92 -3.66 -33.81 -4.40
C LYS A 92 -4.59 -32.82 -5.11
N ARG A 93 -4.88 -31.72 -4.40
CA ARG A 93 -5.50 -30.51 -4.93
C ARG A 93 -4.52 -29.35 -4.81
N THR A 94 -4.14 -28.75 -5.93
CA THR A 94 -3.28 -27.55 -5.98
C THR A 94 -4.10 -26.37 -6.47
N ASP A 95 -4.32 -25.39 -5.60
CA ASP A 95 -5.00 -24.14 -5.94
C ASP A 95 -3.97 -23.15 -6.50
N LEU A 96 -4.15 -22.76 -7.75
CA LEU A 96 -3.26 -21.78 -8.38
C LEU A 96 -3.71 -20.34 -8.10
N GLY A 97 -4.97 -20.12 -7.72
CA GLY A 97 -5.55 -18.78 -7.64
C GLY A 97 -5.12 -17.96 -6.42
N CYS A 98 -4.34 -18.53 -5.49
CA CYS A 98 -3.73 -17.80 -4.37
C CYS A 98 -2.26 -17.45 -4.61
N LEU A 99 -1.70 -17.83 -5.76
CA LEU A 99 -0.28 -17.66 -6.06
C LEU A 99 -0.04 -16.36 -6.81
N ASP A 100 1.00 -15.65 -6.40
CA ASP A 100 1.56 -14.53 -7.16
C ASP A 100 2.39 -15.03 -8.35
N ARG A 101 2.86 -14.08 -9.17
CA ARG A 101 3.68 -14.37 -10.36
C ARG A 101 4.93 -15.19 -10.07
N SER A 102 5.50 -15.05 -8.87
CA SER A 102 6.69 -15.80 -8.44
C SER A 102 6.36 -17.23 -7.99
N GLY A 103 5.16 -17.45 -7.45
CA GLY A 103 4.68 -18.74 -6.94
C GLY A 103 4.05 -19.65 -8.00
N VAL A 104 3.46 -19.08 -9.06
CA VAL A 104 2.79 -19.86 -10.13
C VAL A 104 3.77 -20.81 -10.84
N LYS A 105 4.93 -20.32 -11.30
CA LYS A 105 5.90 -21.16 -12.02
C LYS A 105 6.42 -22.35 -11.18
N PRO A 106 6.85 -22.17 -9.92
CA PRO A 106 7.21 -23.28 -9.04
C PRO A 106 6.08 -24.30 -8.86
N ALA A 107 4.84 -23.84 -8.66
CA ALA A 107 3.70 -24.72 -8.47
C ALA A 107 3.40 -25.56 -9.73
N LEU A 108 3.57 -24.98 -10.91
CA LEU A 108 3.34 -25.67 -12.19
C LEU A 108 4.48 -26.62 -12.59
N LYS A 109 5.68 -26.47 -12.03
CA LYS A 109 6.88 -27.23 -12.44
C LYS A 109 6.74 -28.74 -12.28
N ALA A 110 5.91 -29.19 -11.33
CA ALA A 110 5.61 -30.60 -11.14
C ALA A 110 4.74 -31.20 -12.27
N PHE A 111 4.13 -30.36 -13.09
CA PHE A 111 3.07 -30.75 -14.01
C PHE A 111 3.38 -30.46 -15.48
N CYS A 112 4.13 -29.39 -15.78
CA CYS A 112 4.41 -28.96 -17.15
C CYS A 112 5.91 -28.99 -17.47
N LYS A 113 6.27 -29.18 -18.74
CA LYS A 113 7.66 -29.05 -19.21
C LYS A 113 8.07 -27.58 -19.24
N GLU A 114 9.38 -27.31 -19.19
CA GLU A 114 9.90 -25.92 -19.15
C GLU A 114 9.39 -25.02 -20.29
N ARG A 115 9.20 -25.57 -21.49
CA ARG A 115 8.65 -24.82 -22.64
C ARG A 115 7.20 -24.38 -22.41
N GLU A 116 6.36 -25.25 -21.86
CA GLU A 116 4.96 -24.97 -21.53
C GLU A 116 4.85 -24.01 -20.35
N LEU A 117 5.71 -24.18 -19.33
CA LEU A 117 5.77 -23.28 -18.17
C LEU A 117 6.00 -21.82 -18.57
N ARG A 118 6.83 -21.57 -19.58
CA ARG A 118 7.09 -20.21 -20.08
C ARG A 118 5.86 -19.55 -20.70
N LEU A 119 4.87 -20.33 -21.14
CA LEU A 119 3.63 -19.84 -21.74
C LEU A 119 2.48 -19.80 -20.72
N ILE A 120 2.30 -20.88 -19.95
CA ILE A 120 1.17 -21.04 -19.04
C ILE A 120 1.34 -20.21 -17.77
N ALA A 121 2.55 -20.16 -17.19
CA ALA A 121 2.74 -19.49 -15.89
C ALA A 121 2.45 -17.98 -15.94
N PRO A 122 2.90 -17.21 -16.96
CA PRO A 122 2.50 -15.82 -17.10
C PRO A 122 0.99 -15.65 -17.26
N ALA A 123 0.35 -16.45 -18.12
CA ALA A 123 -1.09 -16.35 -18.38
C ALA A 123 -1.93 -16.64 -17.12
N VAL A 124 -1.54 -17.63 -16.31
CA VAL A 124 -2.18 -17.92 -15.03
C VAL A 124 -1.94 -16.80 -14.02
N ALA A 125 -0.74 -16.22 -13.98
CA ALA A 125 -0.44 -15.11 -13.08
C ALA A 125 -1.26 -13.85 -13.44
N ASP A 126 -1.33 -13.50 -14.73
CA ASP A 126 -2.11 -12.36 -15.21
C ASP A 126 -3.61 -12.57 -14.95
N PHE A 127 -4.11 -13.82 -15.08
CA PHE A 127 -5.47 -14.18 -14.69
C PHE A 127 -5.70 -14.05 -13.17
N ASN A 128 -4.76 -14.50 -12.34
CA ASN A 128 -4.85 -14.36 -10.89
C ASN A 128 -4.85 -12.89 -10.46
N GLU A 129 -4.10 -12.02 -11.14
CA GLU A 129 -4.09 -10.59 -10.89
C GLU A 129 -5.48 -9.97 -11.14
N LEU A 130 -6.12 -10.32 -12.26
CA LEU A 130 -7.51 -9.92 -12.52
C LEU A 130 -8.46 -10.45 -11.43
N MET A 131 -8.29 -11.70 -10.98
CA MET A 131 -9.14 -12.27 -9.92
C MET A 131 -8.89 -11.60 -8.55
N ASN A 132 -7.65 -11.19 -8.26
CA ASN A 132 -7.34 -10.41 -7.05
C ASN A 132 -8.00 -9.03 -7.09
N ARG A 133 -8.06 -8.41 -8.27
CA ARG A 133 -8.80 -7.16 -8.47
C ARG A 133 -10.30 -7.34 -8.24
N VAL A 134 -10.88 -8.44 -8.76
CA VAL A 134 -12.29 -8.81 -8.52
C VAL A 134 -12.55 -9.06 -7.02
N SER A 135 -11.69 -9.80 -6.32
CA SER A 135 -11.88 -10.04 -4.88
C SER A 135 -11.76 -8.76 -4.06
N GLY A 136 -10.93 -7.81 -4.50
CA GLY A 136 -10.79 -6.48 -3.91
C GLY A 136 -12.11 -5.73 -3.79
N LEU A 137 -13.05 -5.95 -4.72
CA LEU A 137 -14.38 -5.32 -4.69
C LEU A 137 -15.13 -5.57 -3.39
N ARG A 138 -14.97 -6.76 -2.78
CA ARG A 138 -15.69 -7.10 -1.54
C ARG A 138 -15.32 -6.21 -0.36
N SER A 139 -14.16 -5.55 -0.40
CA SER A 139 -13.73 -4.64 0.67
C SER A 139 -14.43 -3.26 0.63
N ILE A 140 -15.07 -2.95 -0.50
CA ILE A 140 -15.77 -1.68 -0.80
C ILE A 140 -17.27 -1.92 -0.98
N CYS A 141 -17.64 -3.01 -1.65
CA CYS A 141 -18.99 -3.33 -2.08
C CYS A 141 -19.56 -4.49 -1.26
N GLU A 142 -20.65 -4.23 -0.54
CA GLU A 142 -21.33 -5.25 0.27
C GLU A 142 -22.33 -6.11 -0.53
N GLU A 143 -22.58 -5.73 -1.78
CA GLU A 143 -23.47 -6.45 -2.70
C GLU A 143 -23.10 -7.92 -2.82
N GLN A 144 -24.13 -8.74 -3.02
CA GLN A 144 -23.93 -10.17 -3.17
C GLN A 144 -23.56 -10.53 -4.61
N PHE A 145 -22.50 -11.31 -4.76
CA PHE A 145 -22.24 -12.02 -6.00
C PHE A 145 -23.23 -13.18 -6.13
N VAL A 146 -24.10 -13.08 -7.14
CA VAL A 146 -25.10 -14.11 -7.46
C VAL A 146 -24.63 -14.81 -8.72
N ARG A 147 -24.34 -16.11 -8.60
CA ARG A 147 -24.00 -16.97 -9.75
C ARG A 147 -25.26 -17.40 -10.47
N GLY A 148 -25.13 -17.69 -11.76
CA GLY A 148 -26.16 -18.34 -12.56
C GLY A 148 -26.57 -19.72 -12.00
N GLU A 149 -27.79 -20.13 -12.33
CA GLU A 149 -28.38 -21.37 -11.81
C GLU A 149 -27.99 -22.60 -12.63
N GLN A 150 -27.82 -22.46 -13.94
CA GLN A 150 -27.69 -23.57 -14.88
C GLN A 150 -26.39 -23.52 -15.69
N GLY A 151 -25.96 -24.68 -16.22
CA GLY A 151 -24.80 -24.79 -17.10
C GLY A 151 -23.47 -25.03 -16.38
N THR A 152 -22.37 -24.79 -17.11
CA THR A 152 -21.02 -25.06 -16.62
C THR A 152 -20.61 -24.09 -15.52
N VAL A 153 -19.50 -24.38 -14.82
CA VAL A 153 -18.93 -23.43 -13.84
C VAL A 153 -18.64 -22.07 -14.47
N LEU A 154 -18.12 -22.04 -15.70
CA LEU A 154 -17.81 -20.81 -16.41
C LEU A 154 -19.08 -20.02 -16.76
N THR A 155 -20.09 -20.69 -17.32
CA THR A 155 -21.37 -20.08 -17.69
C THR A 155 -22.03 -19.40 -16.50
N ARG A 156 -22.18 -20.13 -15.38
CA ARG A 156 -22.78 -19.58 -14.15
C ARG A 156 -21.98 -18.43 -13.55
N TRP A 157 -20.66 -18.43 -13.73
CA TRP A 157 -19.82 -17.35 -13.24
C TRP A 157 -19.96 -16.09 -14.11
N TYR A 158 -19.98 -16.22 -15.44
CA TYR A 158 -20.18 -15.10 -16.36
C TYR A 158 -21.52 -14.40 -16.15
N GLU A 159 -22.61 -15.17 -16.04
CA GLU A 159 -23.95 -14.63 -15.77
C GLU A 159 -23.99 -13.76 -14.51
N GLY A 160 -23.14 -14.06 -13.53
CA GLY A 160 -23.07 -13.31 -12.27
C GLY A 160 -22.12 -12.12 -12.28
N ILE A 161 -21.00 -12.21 -13.02
CA ILE A 161 -19.89 -11.27 -12.84
C ILE A 161 -20.16 -9.89 -13.45
N GLY A 162 -20.82 -9.83 -14.61
CA GLY A 162 -21.21 -8.55 -15.25
C GLY A 162 -22.16 -7.76 -14.35
N ALA A 163 -23.25 -8.40 -13.92
CA ALA A 163 -24.23 -7.79 -13.02
C ALA A 163 -23.63 -7.40 -11.66
N TYR A 164 -22.65 -8.17 -11.14
CA TYR A 164 -21.93 -7.80 -9.93
C TYR A 164 -21.09 -6.53 -10.11
N GLY A 165 -20.40 -6.39 -11.25
CA GLY A 165 -19.65 -5.17 -11.58
C GLY A 165 -20.55 -3.93 -11.65
N GLU A 166 -21.71 -4.04 -12.29
CA GLU A 166 -22.70 -2.97 -12.36
C GLU A 166 -23.19 -2.56 -10.96
N ARG A 167 -23.60 -3.52 -10.13
CA ARG A 167 -24.08 -3.23 -8.77
C ARG A 167 -23.01 -2.59 -7.88
N CYS A 168 -21.74 -2.92 -8.07
CA CYS A 168 -20.65 -2.32 -7.30
C CYS A 168 -20.24 -0.92 -7.77
N THR A 169 -20.74 -0.44 -8.91
CA THR A 169 -20.35 0.86 -9.48
C THR A 169 -20.65 2.02 -8.52
N GLN A 170 -21.85 2.03 -7.91
CA GLN A 170 -22.22 3.08 -6.96
C GLN A 170 -21.31 3.09 -5.73
N ALA A 171 -21.12 1.94 -5.07
CA ALA A 171 -20.30 1.83 -3.87
C ALA A 171 -18.82 2.24 -4.14
N VAL A 172 -18.30 1.92 -5.33
CA VAL A 172 -16.95 2.33 -5.73
C VAL A 172 -16.87 3.84 -5.95
N ASN A 173 -17.86 4.47 -6.58
CA ASN A 173 -17.90 5.92 -6.75
C ASN A 173 -17.98 6.65 -5.41
N GLU A 174 -18.86 6.20 -4.51
CA GLU A 174 -18.96 6.72 -3.15
C GLU A 174 -17.62 6.57 -2.40
N ALA A 175 -16.93 5.44 -2.56
CA ALA A 175 -15.60 5.23 -1.98
C ALA A 175 -14.55 6.22 -2.52
N PHE A 176 -14.57 6.56 -3.81
CA PHE A 176 -13.69 7.60 -4.36
C PHE A 176 -14.04 8.99 -3.82
N GLU A 177 -15.32 9.34 -3.69
CA GLU A 177 -15.76 10.63 -3.12
C GLU A 177 -15.33 10.77 -1.66
N ILE A 178 -15.53 9.73 -0.85
CA ILE A 178 -15.05 9.69 0.55
C ILE A 178 -13.52 9.80 0.59
N TYR A 179 -12.82 9.14 -0.33
CA TYR A 179 -11.37 9.21 -0.41
C TYR A 179 -10.86 10.62 -0.73
N GLU A 180 -11.50 11.32 -1.66
CA GLU A 180 -11.17 12.71 -1.98
C GLU A 180 -11.42 13.64 -0.79
N ALA A 181 -12.55 13.47 -0.08
CA ALA A 181 -12.85 14.22 1.13
C ALA A 181 -11.80 13.97 2.23
N LEU A 182 -11.50 12.71 2.54
CA LEU A 182 -10.45 12.34 3.51
C LEU A 182 -9.08 12.84 3.11
N SER A 183 -8.78 12.92 1.80
CA SER A 183 -7.51 13.46 1.31
C SER A 183 -7.39 14.95 1.58
N ASN A 184 -8.48 15.72 1.39
CA ASN A 184 -8.52 17.14 1.74
C ASN A 184 -8.36 17.34 3.27
N ASP A 185 -9.08 16.56 4.08
CA ASP A 185 -8.98 16.62 5.54
C ASP A 185 -7.57 16.28 6.04
N LEU A 186 -6.95 15.26 5.44
CA LEU A 186 -5.58 14.83 5.77
C LEU A 186 -4.56 15.93 5.47
N GLU A 187 -4.72 16.63 4.35
CA GLU A 187 -3.87 17.76 4.00
C GLU A 187 -4.03 18.93 4.96
N ASP A 188 -5.26 19.24 5.35
CA ASP A 188 -5.55 20.27 6.34
C ASP A 188 -4.95 19.90 7.71
N ALA A 189 -5.02 18.64 8.12
CA ALA A 189 -4.37 18.14 9.32
C ALA A 189 -2.83 18.20 9.23
N VAL A 190 -2.25 17.84 8.08
CA VAL A 190 -0.80 17.97 7.80
C VAL A 190 -0.36 19.43 7.86
N PHE A 191 -1.15 20.33 7.28
CA PHE A 191 -0.93 21.77 7.32
C PHE A 191 -0.96 22.29 8.76
N ALA A 192 -2.00 21.96 9.52
CA ALA A 192 -2.16 22.35 10.91
C ALA A 192 -0.98 21.86 11.77
N PHE A 193 -0.56 20.60 11.59
CA PHE A 193 0.63 20.05 12.25
C PHE A 193 1.90 20.84 11.90
N ASN A 194 2.14 21.09 10.60
CA ASN A 194 3.33 21.81 10.14
C ASN A 194 3.34 23.27 10.61
N HIS A 195 2.17 23.90 10.70
CA HIS A 195 1.97 25.22 11.26
C HIS A 195 2.27 25.26 12.78
N ALA A 196 1.72 24.31 13.54
CA ALA A 196 1.99 24.14 14.98
C ALA A 196 3.48 23.91 15.27
N ALA A 197 4.18 23.19 14.39
CA ALA A 197 5.63 23.00 14.50
C ALA A 197 6.45 24.29 14.26
N GLY A 198 5.84 25.34 13.70
CA GLY A 198 6.41 26.68 13.60
C GLY A 198 7.39 26.87 12.46
N ARG A 199 8.26 27.89 12.55
CA ARG A 199 9.22 28.22 11.48
C ARG A 199 10.19 27.07 11.22
N MET A 200 10.52 26.88 9.95
CA MET A 200 11.44 25.83 9.52
C MET A 200 12.89 26.12 9.96
N ARG A 201 13.45 25.24 10.78
CA ARG A 201 14.83 25.28 11.28
C ARG A 201 15.41 23.88 11.47
N TYR A 202 16.71 23.77 11.73
CA TYR A 202 17.34 22.51 12.14
C TYR A 202 16.59 21.89 13.32
N ARG A 203 16.36 20.57 13.25
CA ARG A 203 15.56 19.78 14.20
C ARG A 203 14.11 20.22 14.38
N THR A 204 13.51 20.81 13.35
CA THR A 204 12.05 20.94 13.33
C THR A 204 11.44 19.64 12.82
N VAL A 205 10.32 19.23 13.40
CA VAL A 205 9.53 18.10 12.88
C VAL A 205 8.54 18.59 11.84
N ARG A 206 8.36 17.81 10.79
CA ARG A 206 7.40 18.03 9.71
C ARG A 206 6.66 16.74 9.40
N CYS A 207 5.40 16.84 9.01
CA CYS A 207 4.72 15.79 8.30
C CYS A 207 4.79 16.10 6.80
N VAL A 208 5.23 15.15 5.99
CA VAL A 208 5.43 15.34 4.54
C VAL A 208 4.92 14.10 3.81
N PHE A 209 4.16 14.30 2.74
CA PHE A 209 3.78 13.24 1.81
C PHE A 209 4.98 12.73 1.02
N GLU A 210 4.93 11.46 0.67
CA GLU A 210 5.69 10.89 -0.42
C GLU A 210 4.92 11.15 -1.72
N VAL A 211 5.62 11.64 -2.74
CA VAL A 211 5.01 12.00 -4.02
C VAL A 211 5.73 11.19 -5.06
N GLU A 212 5.01 10.24 -5.64
CA GLU A 212 5.42 9.54 -6.85
C GLU A 212 4.58 10.08 -7.99
N ASP A 213 5.21 10.48 -9.10
CA ASP A 213 4.53 11.15 -10.20
C ASP A 213 3.41 10.28 -10.82
N ASN A 214 3.58 8.95 -10.73
CA ASN A 214 2.65 7.95 -11.27
C ASN A 214 1.73 7.34 -10.21
N ASP A 215 1.62 7.92 -9.02
CA ASP A 215 0.72 7.41 -8.00
C ASP A 215 -0.74 7.57 -8.46
N PRO A 216 -1.50 6.47 -8.62
CA PRO A 216 -2.85 6.54 -9.17
C PRO A 216 -3.85 7.20 -8.20
N LEU A 217 -3.53 7.29 -6.91
CA LEU A 217 -4.41 7.84 -5.88
C LEU A 217 -3.87 9.13 -5.26
N GLY A 218 -2.95 9.83 -5.91
CA GLY A 218 -2.40 11.06 -5.34
C GLY A 218 -1.29 10.80 -4.31
N PRO A 219 -0.83 11.85 -3.59
CA PRO A 219 0.29 11.76 -2.67
C PRO A 219 0.12 10.66 -1.62
N ALA A 220 1.14 9.82 -1.46
CA ALA A 220 1.13 8.70 -0.55
C ALA A 220 1.76 9.04 0.81
N ASN A 221 1.49 8.17 1.79
CA ASN A 221 2.32 7.99 2.99
C ASN A 221 2.76 9.29 3.69
N PRO A 222 1.84 10.11 4.23
CA PRO A 222 2.22 11.22 5.11
C PRO A 222 3.07 10.66 6.25
N SER A 223 4.29 11.17 6.40
CA SER A 223 5.21 10.68 7.41
C SER A 223 5.92 11.80 8.16
N PHE A 224 6.12 11.58 9.45
CA PHE A 224 6.88 12.49 10.28
C PHE A 224 8.38 12.37 9.95
N LYS A 225 8.99 13.52 9.66
CA LYS A 225 10.41 13.66 9.35
C LYS A 225 10.99 14.81 10.16
N VAL A 226 12.29 14.72 10.46
CA VAL A 226 13.03 15.75 11.20
C VAL A 226 14.00 16.42 10.24
N VAL A 227 14.03 17.76 10.24
CA VAL A 227 14.98 18.53 9.44
C VAL A 227 16.40 18.32 9.97
N THR A 228 17.28 17.78 9.13
CA THR A 228 18.68 17.51 9.49
C THR A 228 19.65 18.52 8.91
N SER A 229 19.35 19.12 7.77
CA SER A 229 20.13 20.24 7.25
C SER A 229 19.30 21.13 6.35
N ILE A 230 19.73 22.38 6.22
CA ILE A 230 19.17 23.35 5.28
C ILE A 230 20.36 23.95 4.54
N ASN A 231 20.44 23.73 3.23
CA ASN A 231 21.50 24.29 2.41
C ASN A 231 21.36 25.82 2.40
N PRO A 232 22.38 26.60 2.82
CA PRO A 232 22.25 28.05 2.89
C PRO A 232 22.14 28.72 1.51
N ARG A 233 22.72 28.12 0.46
CA ARG A 233 22.74 28.64 -0.91
C ARG A 233 21.49 28.26 -1.68
N THR A 234 21.18 26.96 -1.77
CA THR A 234 20.04 26.47 -2.55
C THR A 234 18.74 26.42 -1.76
N ARG A 235 18.79 26.62 -0.43
CA ARG A 235 17.67 26.45 0.49
C ARG A 235 17.04 25.05 0.50
N ALA A 236 17.67 24.08 -0.16
CA ALA A 236 17.25 22.69 -0.14
C ALA A 236 17.31 22.13 1.29
N ILE A 237 16.26 21.39 1.67
CA ILE A 237 16.10 20.84 3.02
C ILE A 237 16.36 19.34 2.94
N ARG A 238 17.20 18.84 3.85
CA ARG A 238 17.33 17.41 4.09
C ARG A 238 16.51 16.99 5.28
N TYR A 239 15.81 15.88 5.11
CA TYR A 239 14.96 15.28 6.11
C TYR A 239 15.55 13.93 6.53
N ASN A 240 15.27 13.52 7.75
CA ASN A 240 15.45 12.15 8.19
C ASN A 240 14.10 11.63 8.70
N HIS A 241 13.75 10.37 8.38
CA HIS A 241 12.50 9.80 8.89
C HIS A 241 12.53 9.77 10.42
N LEU A 242 11.37 9.95 11.05
CA LEU A 242 11.30 10.04 12.51
C LEU A 242 11.83 8.78 13.20
N VAL A 243 11.57 7.61 12.61
CA VAL A 243 12.07 6.32 13.11
C VAL A 243 13.60 6.29 13.12
N ASP A 244 14.25 6.73 12.05
CA ASP A 244 15.71 6.78 11.95
C ASP A 244 16.30 7.83 12.90
N PHE A 245 15.63 8.96 13.06
CA PHE A 245 16.02 9.96 14.04
C PHE A 245 15.96 9.41 15.47
N LYS A 246 14.91 8.65 15.82
CA LYS A 246 14.82 7.98 17.12
C LYS A 246 15.88 6.90 17.32
N ASN A 247 16.16 6.10 16.28
CA ASN A 247 17.26 5.13 16.32
C ASN A 247 18.59 5.81 16.59
N LYS A 248 18.83 6.97 15.94
CA LYS A 248 20.02 7.77 16.19
C LYS A 248 20.07 8.32 17.62
N LEU A 249 18.97 8.88 18.14
CA LEU A 249 18.91 9.36 19.53
C LEU A 249 19.17 8.23 20.53
N ARG A 250 18.68 7.02 20.26
CA ARG A 250 18.93 5.84 21.08
C ARG A 250 20.40 5.45 21.06
N SER A 251 21.00 5.40 19.87
CA SER A 251 22.43 5.12 19.69
C SER A 251 23.29 6.16 20.43
N ASP A 252 22.98 7.45 20.29
CA ASP A 252 23.69 8.55 20.96
C ASP A 252 23.57 8.45 22.49
N ARG A 253 22.40 8.04 23.02
CA ARG A 253 22.19 7.84 24.46
C ARG A 253 23.04 6.67 24.99
N ILE A 254 23.07 5.55 24.26
CA ILE A 254 23.89 4.38 24.62
C ILE A 254 25.37 4.73 24.55
N LYS A 255 25.80 5.43 23.50
CA LYS A 255 27.18 5.89 23.35
C LYS A 255 27.61 6.73 24.56
N LYS A 256 26.82 7.73 24.96
CA LYS A 256 27.10 8.55 26.15
C LYS A 256 27.12 7.76 27.45
N ALA A 257 26.20 6.81 27.62
CA ALA A 257 26.18 5.95 28.81
C ALA A 257 27.43 5.06 28.87
N LEU A 258 27.87 4.53 27.73
CA LEU A 258 29.10 3.74 27.62
C LEU A 258 30.34 4.61 27.89
N GLU A 259 30.41 5.81 27.31
CA GLU A 259 31.49 6.78 27.57
C GLU A 259 31.65 7.05 29.06
N LEU A 260 30.54 7.27 29.77
CA LEU A 260 30.55 7.48 31.23
C LEU A 260 30.96 6.23 32.01
N SER A 261 30.57 5.03 31.57
CA SER A 261 30.88 3.78 32.27
C SER A 261 32.30 3.27 32.04
N LEU A 262 32.87 3.56 30.86
CA LEU A 262 34.18 3.06 30.44
C LEU A 262 35.29 4.10 30.67
N ASP A 263 34.93 5.34 30.99
CA ASP A 263 35.84 6.50 31.08
C ASP A 263 36.72 6.70 29.84
N ARG A 264 36.21 6.26 28.68
CA ARG A 264 36.83 6.42 27.35
C ARG A 264 35.78 6.38 26.26
N ALA A 265 36.17 6.76 25.04
CA ALA A 265 35.33 6.57 23.87
C ALA A 265 35.04 5.06 23.63
N PRO A 266 33.76 4.65 23.50
CA PRO A 266 33.40 3.28 23.20
C PRO A 266 33.69 2.92 21.74
N THR A 267 34.08 1.69 21.50
CA THR A 267 34.30 1.16 20.15
C THR A 267 32.97 0.90 19.44
N ALA A 268 32.99 0.78 18.11
CA ALA A 268 31.79 0.49 17.32
C ALA A 268 31.13 -0.85 17.73
N ASP A 269 31.93 -1.84 18.07
CA ASP A 269 31.45 -3.16 18.51
C ASP A 269 30.79 -3.09 19.89
N GLU A 270 31.34 -2.31 20.82
CA GLU A 270 30.74 -2.09 22.15
C GLU A 270 29.35 -1.44 22.04
N ILE A 271 29.22 -0.43 21.17
CA ILE A 271 27.93 0.22 20.90
C ILE A 271 26.95 -0.79 20.28
N LYS A 272 27.40 -1.62 19.34
CA LYS A 272 26.58 -2.63 18.67
C LYS A 272 26.06 -3.69 19.65
N VAL A 273 26.94 -4.20 20.52
CA VAL A 273 26.57 -5.17 21.58
C VAL A 273 25.57 -4.54 22.55
N ALA A 274 25.79 -3.29 22.99
CA ALA A 274 24.87 -2.60 23.88
C ALA A 274 23.51 -2.29 23.24
N LEU A 275 23.47 -2.00 21.93
CA LEU A 275 22.23 -1.85 21.18
C LEU A 275 21.43 -3.16 21.10
N GLN A 276 22.12 -4.28 20.83
CA GLN A 276 21.50 -5.61 20.78
C GLN A 276 20.93 -6.04 22.14
N ARG A 277 21.68 -5.81 23.23
CA ARG A 277 21.24 -6.13 24.61
C ARG A 277 19.98 -5.36 25.03
N ASN A 278 19.80 -4.13 24.56
CA ASN A 278 18.61 -3.32 24.86
C ASN A 278 17.37 -3.69 24.01
N GLY A 279 17.45 -4.69 23.13
CA GLY A 279 16.34 -5.20 22.33
C GLY A 279 16.01 -4.37 21.08
N ASN A 280 15.79 -5.05 19.95
CA ASN A 280 15.49 -4.45 18.64
C ASN A 280 14.01 -4.07 18.47
N ARG A 281 13.38 -3.40 19.46
CA ARG A 281 12.04 -2.85 19.25
C ARG A 281 12.13 -1.70 18.24
N ARG A 282 11.43 -1.85 17.11
CA ARG A 282 11.30 -0.78 16.11
C ARG A 282 10.64 0.43 16.77
N PRO A 283 11.23 1.64 16.67
CA PRO A 283 10.61 2.84 17.22
C PRO A 283 9.24 3.11 16.59
N SER A 284 8.32 3.68 17.37
CA SER A 284 7.03 4.13 16.83
C SER A 284 7.23 5.20 15.75
N LYS A 285 6.26 5.33 14.84
CA LYS A 285 6.25 6.36 13.79
C LYS A 285 5.81 7.75 14.28
N THR A 286 5.35 7.87 15.54
CA THR A 286 4.76 9.08 16.15
C THR A 286 5.78 9.91 16.93
N LEU A 287 5.52 11.18 17.22
CA LEU A 287 6.33 11.98 18.15
C LEU A 287 6.36 11.35 19.54
N THR A 288 7.53 11.40 20.17
CA THR A 288 7.73 11.03 21.58
C THR A 288 8.32 12.20 22.35
N THR A 289 8.21 12.16 23.68
CA THR A 289 8.79 13.20 24.56
C THR A 289 10.28 13.38 24.32
N ASP A 290 11.01 12.28 24.06
CA ASP A 290 12.43 12.30 23.72
C ASP A 290 12.71 13.09 22.43
N VAL A 291 11.85 12.94 21.41
CA VAL A 291 11.96 13.72 20.16
C VAL A 291 11.68 15.19 20.42
N ILE A 292 10.60 15.52 21.15
CA ILE A 292 10.25 16.91 21.48
C ILE A 292 11.40 17.61 22.22
N LYS A 293 12.01 16.93 23.20
CA LYS A 293 13.19 17.42 23.93
C LYS A 293 14.37 17.62 22.99
N ALA A 294 14.74 16.60 22.20
CA ALA A 294 15.87 16.67 21.27
C ALA A 294 15.71 17.75 20.20
N CYS A 295 14.46 18.07 19.83
CA CYS A 295 14.10 19.08 18.84
C CYS A 295 13.89 20.48 19.43
N HIS A 296 14.01 20.65 20.74
CA HIS A 296 13.76 21.91 21.45
C HIS A 296 12.35 22.47 21.17
N LEU A 297 11.34 21.59 21.16
CA LEU A 297 9.94 21.92 20.86
C LEU A 297 9.05 21.97 22.11
N GLY A 298 9.64 22.02 23.32
CA GLY A 298 8.91 21.95 24.59
C GLY A 298 7.75 22.94 24.72
N ARG A 299 7.94 24.21 24.31
CA ARG A 299 6.88 25.24 24.35
C ARG A 299 5.68 24.95 23.45
N ARG A 300 5.86 24.11 22.42
CA ARG A 300 4.83 23.73 21.43
C ARG A 300 4.38 22.28 21.60
N ALA A 301 4.85 21.60 22.64
CA ALA A 301 4.63 20.16 22.81
C ALA A 301 3.14 19.82 22.82
N LYS A 302 2.33 20.56 23.60
CA LYS A 302 0.89 20.34 23.69
C LYS A 302 0.19 20.47 22.33
N GLU A 303 0.43 21.56 21.61
CA GLU A 303 -0.14 21.81 20.28
C GLU A 303 0.30 20.74 19.28
N LEU A 304 1.55 20.31 19.32
CA LEU A 304 2.09 19.27 18.44
C LEU A 304 1.47 17.90 18.70
N TYR A 305 1.26 17.53 19.96
CA TYR A 305 0.59 16.27 20.29
C TYR A 305 -0.87 16.30 19.86
N GLN A 306 -1.60 17.40 20.14
CA GLN A 306 -2.98 17.56 19.69
C GLN A 306 -3.11 17.50 18.16
N ALA A 307 -2.25 18.21 17.43
CA ALA A 307 -2.24 18.19 15.97
C ALA A 307 -1.84 16.81 15.41
N GLN A 308 -0.92 16.11 16.09
CA GLN A 308 -0.57 14.74 15.71
C GLN A 308 -1.75 13.80 15.90
N ASP A 309 -2.45 13.85 17.04
CA ASP A 309 -3.53 12.92 17.34
C ASP A 309 -4.68 13.08 16.34
N HIS A 310 -5.00 14.33 15.99
CA HIS A 310 -5.95 14.62 14.92
C HIS A 310 -5.48 14.08 13.56
N LEU A 311 -4.22 14.32 13.19
CA LEU A 311 -3.64 13.81 11.93
C LEU A 311 -3.67 12.28 11.88
N LEU A 312 -3.33 11.59 12.97
CA LEU A 312 -3.33 10.13 13.04
C LEU A 312 -4.73 9.53 12.91
N ALA A 313 -5.75 10.21 13.45
CA ALA A 313 -7.14 9.80 13.32
C ALA A 313 -7.56 9.80 11.84
N VAL A 314 -7.38 10.92 11.14
CA VAL A 314 -7.73 11.05 9.72
C VAL A 314 -6.88 10.10 8.85
N MET A 315 -5.57 10.00 9.13
CA MET A 315 -4.64 9.17 8.39
C MET A 315 -5.02 7.67 8.44
N LYS A 316 -5.63 7.19 9.53
CA LYS A 316 -6.05 5.80 9.65
C LYS A 316 -7.13 5.46 8.62
N ASP A 317 -8.24 6.20 8.66
CA ASP A 317 -9.37 5.94 7.77
C ASP A 317 -8.99 6.18 6.30
N TRP A 318 -8.18 7.21 6.05
CA TRP A 318 -7.59 7.46 4.74
C TRP A 318 -6.71 6.30 4.24
N SER A 319 -5.84 5.74 5.10
CA SER A 319 -4.94 4.64 4.70
C SER A 319 -5.70 3.34 4.44
N ASP A 320 -6.74 3.08 5.24
CA ASP A 320 -7.61 1.91 5.08
C ASP A 320 -8.36 2.00 3.74
N LEU A 321 -8.99 3.14 3.45
CA LEU A 321 -9.71 3.34 2.19
C LEU A 321 -8.78 3.36 0.97
N ARG A 322 -7.61 4.00 1.09
CA ARG A 322 -6.58 3.96 0.06
C ARG A 322 -6.18 2.53 -0.28
N SER A 323 -5.94 1.70 0.73
CA SER A 323 -5.55 0.29 0.53
C SER A 323 -6.63 -0.51 -0.19
N LYS A 324 -7.91 -0.22 0.11
CA LYS A 324 -9.05 -0.84 -0.58
C LYS A 324 -9.14 -0.41 -2.05
N LEU A 325 -8.97 0.88 -2.34
CA LEU A 325 -8.98 1.41 -3.71
C LEU A 325 -7.77 0.94 -4.52
N GLN A 326 -6.58 0.83 -3.89
CA GLN A 326 -5.38 0.27 -4.53
C GLN A 326 -5.56 -1.18 -4.94
N ALA A 327 -6.37 -1.97 -4.21
CA ALA A 327 -6.68 -3.34 -4.63
C ALA A 327 -7.52 -3.41 -5.92
N LEU A 328 -8.09 -2.28 -6.37
CA LEU A 328 -8.86 -2.16 -7.61
C LEU A 328 -8.05 -1.54 -8.77
N LEU A 329 -6.77 -1.24 -8.59
CA LEU A 329 -5.93 -0.51 -9.56
C LEU A 329 -4.72 -1.35 -9.97
#